data_AF-A0A9E4H2Q1-F1
#
_entry.id   AF-A0A9E4H2Q1-F1
#
_cell.length_a   1.000
_cell.length_b   1.000
_cell.length_c   1.000
_cell.angle_alpha   90.00
_cell.angle_beta   90.00
_cell.angle_gamma   90.00
#
_symmetry.space_group_name_H-M   'P 1'
#
loop_
_entity.id
_entity.type
_entity.pdbx_description
1 polymer ?
#
loop_
_entity_poly.entity_id
_entity_poly.type
_entity_poly.pdbx_seq_one_letter_code
_entity_poly.pdbx_strand_id
1 'polypeptide(L)'
;MYKNNGSAASASFGAMQANPFGLTGQYTMFKAVADIDGDGDMDILASAQDYSTYTNQFLYFENTGTAQNPSFGTPQINPWGLASPATAYILVSELVDLDNDGDFDLLAQDAYYGNFFYYQNNGSDSNPSFGAVQANPFGLTSPGLGVGYSR
;
A
#
# COMPACT_ATOMS: atom_id res chain seq x y z
N MET A 1 -12.87 -5.88 10.15
CA MET A 1 -13.26 -6.35 8.80
C MET A 1 -14.54 -7.16 8.87
N TYR A 2 -15.28 -7.26 7.77
CA TYR A 2 -16.41 -8.17 7.63
C TYR A 2 -15.99 -9.31 6.70
N LYS A 3 -16.10 -10.56 7.14
CA LYS A 3 -15.82 -11.72 6.28
C LYS A 3 -17.04 -12.02 5.42
N ASN A 4 -16.87 -12.08 4.10
CA ASN A 4 -17.89 -12.63 3.21
C ASN A 4 -17.90 -14.15 3.39
N ASN A 5 -18.95 -14.67 4.02
CA ASN A 5 -19.23 -16.09 4.17
C ASN A 5 -20.14 -16.63 3.05
N GLY A 6 -20.61 -15.76 2.15
CA GLY A 6 -21.37 -16.11 0.96
C GLY A 6 -20.48 -16.38 -0.25
N SER A 7 -21.09 -16.44 -1.44
CA SER A 7 -20.36 -16.56 -2.71
C SER A 7 -20.17 -15.19 -3.36
N ALA A 8 -19.44 -15.14 -4.47
CA ALA A 8 -19.34 -13.93 -5.31
C ALA A 8 -20.71 -13.49 -5.87
N ALA A 9 -21.61 -14.44 -6.16
CA ALA A 9 -22.94 -14.17 -6.70
C ALA A 9 -23.98 -13.86 -5.62
N SER A 10 -23.72 -14.21 -4.37
CA SER A 10 -24.63 -13.99 -3.24
C SER A 10 -23.81 -13.75 -1.98
N ALA A 11 -23.33 -12.52 -1.83
CA ALA A 11 -22.53 -12.12 -0.68
C ALA A 11 -23.35 -12.20 0.62
N SER A 12 -22.70 -12.67 1.68
CA SER A 12 -23.28 -12.75 3.02
C SER A 12 -22.19 -12.42 4.03
N PHE A 13 -22.26 -11.24 4.63
CA PHE A 13 -21.23 -10.77 5.55
C PHE A 13 -21.54 -11.18 6.99
N GLY A 14 -20.56 -11.77 7.66
CA GLY A 14 -20.65 -12.09 9.09
C GLY A 14 -20.59 -10.85 9.97
N ALA A 15 -20.52 -11.05 11.30
CA ALA A 15 -20.33 -9.96 12.25
C ALA A 15 -18.97 -9.26 12.07
N MET A 16 -18.89 -8.01 12.52
CA MET A 16 -17.65 -7.25 12.55
C MET A 16 -16.59 -7.99 13.38
N GLN A 17 -15.42 -8.21 12.78
CA GLN A 17 -14.25 -8.73 13.47
C GLN A 17 -13.24 -7.59 13.66
N ALA A 18 -12.92 -7.28 14.91
CA ALA A 18 -11.90 -6.30 15.26
C ALA A 18 -10.52 -6.98 15.23
N ASN A 19 -9.62 -6.45 14.41
CA ASN A 19 -8.23 -6.89 14.27
C ASN A 19 -8.02 -8.43 14.33
N PRO A 20 -8.69 -9.22 13.47
CA PRO A 20 -8.64 -10.69 13.57
C PRO A 20 -7.25 -11.28 13.32
N PHE A 21 -6.35 -10.51 12.71
CA PHE A 21 -4.97 -10.90 12.43
C PHE A 21 -3.96 -10.40 13.45
N GLY A 22 -4.40 -9.69 14.50
CA GLY A 22 -3.51 -9.16 15.52
C GLY A 22 -2.50 -8.13 14.98
N LEU A 23 -2.83 -7.42 13.90
CA LEU A 23 -1.95 -6.44 13.27
C LEU A 23 -1.53 -5.37 14.30
N THR A 24 -0.25 -5.05 14.29
CA THR A 24 0.37 -4.01 15.12
C THR A 24 0.89 -2.88 14.25
N GLY A 25 1.13 -1.71 14.82
CA GLY A 25 1.58 -0.53 14.07
C GLY A 25 0.78 0.70 14.49
N GLN A 26 1.47 1.80 14.74
CA GLN A 26 0.83 3.05 15.12
C GLN A 26 0.38 3.81 13.88
N TYR A 27 -0.82 4.38 13.94
CA TYR A 27 -1.35 5.29 12.92
C TYR A 27 -1.32 4.74 11.49
N THR A 28 -1.63 3.46 11.33
CA THR A 28 -1.73 2.83 10.02
C THR A 28 -2.98 3.31 9.28
N MET A 29 -2.81 3.75 8.04
CA MET A 29 -3.88 4.22 7.16
C MET A 29 -3.68 3.66 5.78
N PHE A 30 -4.79 3.37 5.09
CA PHE A 30 -4.85 2.86 3.71
C PHE A 30 -3.98 1.61 3.48
N LYS A 31 -4.55 0.63 2.77
CA LYS A 31 -3.94 -0.69 2.66
C LYS A 31 -4.09 -1.17 1.23
N ALA A 32 -2.96 -1.45 0.59
CA ALA A 32 -2.92 -2.28 -0.60
C ALA A 32 -2.69 -3.74 -0.15
N VAL A 33 -3.34 -4.66 -0.84
CA VAL A 33 -3.25 -6.11 -0.57
C VAL A 33 -2.91 -6.78 -1.88
N ALA A 34 -1.80 -7.51 -1.89
CA ALA A 34 -1.27 -8.23 -3.05
C ALA A 34 -0.35 -9.35 -2.53
N ASP A 35 0.00 -10.28 -3.40
CA ASP A 35 1.10 -11.24 -3.16
C ASP A 35 2.41 -10.52 -3.49
N ILE A 36 3.02 -9.87 -2.49
CA ILE A 36 4.09 -8.88 -2.71
C ILE A 36 5.46 -9.57 -2.78
N ASP A 37 5.61 -10.74 -2.15
CA ASP A 37 6.82 -11.56 -2.22
C ASP A 37 6.67 -12.84 -3.06
N GLY A 38 5.54 -13.00 -3.76
CA GLY A 38 5.33 -14.01 -4.79
C GLY A 38 5.22 -15.43 -4.24
N ASP A 39 4.87 -15.59 -2.97
CA ASP A 39 4.79 -16.89 -2.30
C ASP A 39 3.41 -17.58 -2.43
N GLY A 40 2.46 -16.89 -3.06
CA GLY A 40 1.12 -17.38 -3.33
C GLY A 40 0.10 -17.03 -2.25
N ASP A 41 0.47 -16.18 -1.29
CA ASP A 41 -0.44 -15.63 -0.33
C ASP A 41 -0.48 -14.10 -0.32
N MET A 42 -1.42 -13.51 0.43
CA MET A 42 -1.72 -12.08 0.30
C MET A 42 -1.15 -11.30 1.47
N ASP A 43 -0.22 -10.41 1.16
CA ASP A 43 0.40 -9.47 2.08
C ASP A 43 -0.37 -8.16 2.18
N ILE A 44 0.07 -7.29 3.11
CA ILE A 44 -0.47 -5.94 3.26
C ILE A 44 0.66 -4.92 3.24
N LEU A 45 0.57 -3.94 2.34
CA LEU A 45 1.36 -2.72 2.39
C LEU A 45 0.49 -1.57 2.89
N ALA A 46 0.96 -0.88 3.94
CA ALA A 46 0.26 0.24 4.53
C ALA A 46 1.14 1.49 4.62
N SER A 47 0.49 2.65 4.55
CA SER A 47 1.10 3.91 4.99
C SER A 47 0.87 4.12 6.49
N ALA A 48 1.84 4.70 7.17
CA ALA A 48 1.72 5.13 8.56
C ALA A 48 2.45 6.45 8.78
N GLN A 49 2.10 7.14 9.86
CA GLN A 49 2.81 8.35 10.28
C GLN A 49 3.53 8.12 11.60
N ASP A 50 4.83 8.39 11.61
CA ASP A 50 5.55 8.56 12.85
C ASP A 50 5.35 10.00 13.34
N TYR A 51 4.47 10.19 14.32
CA TYR A 51 4.19 11.51 14.90
C TYR A 51 5.31 12.05 15.78
N SER A 52 6.32 11.24 16.14
CA SER A 52 7.49 11.72 16.87
C SER A 52 8.46 12.47 15.96
N THR A 53 8.59 12.03 14.71
CA THR A 53 9.48 12.60 13.70
C THR A 53 8.72 13.35 12.60
N TYR A 54 7.39 13.23 12.58
CA TYR A 54 6.50 13.69 11.51
C TYR A 54 6.86 13.14 10.13
N THR A 55 7.42 11.92 10.06
CA THR A 55 7.79 11.26 8.81
C THR A 55 6.78 10.20 8.38
N ASN A 56 6.64 9.99 7.07
CA ASN A 56 5.90 8.87 6.52
C ASN A 56 6.66 7.56 6.75
N GLN A 57 5.91 6.51 7.07
CA GLN A 57 6.40 5.15 7.16
C GLN A 57 5.60 4.28 6.19
N PHE A 58 6.31 3.37 5.53
CA PHE A 58 5.71 2.25 4.82
C PHE A 58 5.82 1.03 5.72
N LEU A 59 4.71 0.35 5.95
CA LEU A 59 4.67 -0.85 6.77
C LEU A 59 4.31 -2.03 5.89
N TYR A 60 5.21 -3.00 5.83
CA TYR A 60 4.97 -4.27 5.17
C TYR A 60 4.57 -5.31 6.21
N PHE A 61 3.39 -5.88 6.03
CA PHE A 61 2.90 -7.01 6.81
C PHE A 61 2.95 -8.24 5.90
N GLU A 62 4.05 -8.96 5.98
CA GLU A 62 4.21 -10.27 5.37
C GLU A 62 3.21 -11.25 6.00
N ASN A 63 2.45 -11.94 5.16
CA ASN A 63 1.66 -13.06 5.60
C ASN A 63 2.54 -14.32 5.59
N THR A 64 3.16 -14.63 6.72
CA THR A 64 3.98 -15.84 6.90
C THR A 64 3.20 -17.16 7.01
N GLY A 65 1.90 -17.11 6.71
CA GLY A 65 0.96 -18.22 6.86
C GLY A 65 0.75 -18.97 5.56
N THR A 66 -0.51 -18.98 5.14
CA THR A 66 -0.94 -19.50 3.83
C THR A 66 -2.13 -18.68 3.37
N ALA A 67 -2.46 -18.71 2.08
CA ALA A 67 -3.65 -18.06 1.54
C ALA A 67 -4.97 -18.45 2.26
N GLN A 68 -5.06 -19.66 2.82
CA GLN A 68 -6.26 -20.12 3.54
C GLN A 68 -6.22 -19.83 5.04
N ASN A 69 -5.02 -19.74 5.63
CA ASN A 69 -4.79 -19.49 7.05
C ASN A 69 -3.70 -18.41 7.21
N PRO A 70 -4.05 -17.13 6.99
CA PRO A 70 -3.07 -16.06 7.06
C PRO A 70 -2.55 -15.85 8.49
N SER A 71 -1.26 -15.55 8.62
CA SER A 71 -0.56 -15.30 9.87
C SER A 71 0.39 -14.12 9.72
N PHE A 72 0.07 -13.02 10.40
CA PHE A 72 0.85 -11.78 10.36
C PHE A 72 1.59 -11.56 11.67
N GLY A 73 2.85 -11.15 11.57
CA GLY A 73 3.70 -10.76 12.71
C GLY A 73 3.75 -9.25 12.94
N THR A 74 4.87 -8.81 13.53
CA THR A 74 5.24 -7.39 13.57
C THR A 74 5.57 -6.92 12.15
N PRO A 75 5.07 -5.76 11.69
CA PRO A 75 5.39 -5.27 10.36
C PRO A 75 6.87 -4.90 10.23
N GLN A 76 7.40 -5.08 9.03
CA GLN A 76 8.68 -4.52 8.63
C GLN A 76 8.49 -3.03 8.28
N ILE A 77 9.37 -2.18 8.80
CA ILE A 77 9.34 -0.73 8.51
C ILE A 77 10.20 -0.47 7.27
N ASN A 78 9.54 -0.07 6.19
CA ASN A 78 10.13 0.34 4.92
C ASN A 78 11.22 -0.63 4.40
N PRO A 79 10.91 -1.93 4.22
CA PRO A 79 11.92 -2.93 3.89
C PRO A 79 12.62 -2.67 2.54
N TRP A 80 11.96 -1.97 1.63
CA TRP A 80 12.52 -1.62 0.31
C TRP A 80 13.13 -0.22 0.24
N GLY A 81 13.21 0.52 1.35
CA GLY A 81 13.82 1.86 1.36
C GLY A 81 13.10 2.89 0.49
N LEU A 82 11.77 2.79 0.38
CA LEU A 82 10.93 3.73 -0.35
C LEU A 82 11.16 5.15 0.15
N ALA A 83 11.54 6.04 -0.77
CA ALA A 83 11.72 7.45 -0.47
C ALA A 83 10.37 8.16 -0.35
N SER A 84 10.27 9.10 0.58
CA SER A 84 9.14 10.04 0.65
C SER A 84 9.63 11.44 0.33
N PRO A 85 8.95 12.19 -0.56
CA PRO A 85 9.12 13.64 -0.65
C PRO A 85 8.90 14.29 0.73
N ALA A 86 9.75 15.24 1.10
CA ALA A 86 9.85 15.76 2.48
C ALA A 86 8.57 16.45 3.02
N THR A 87 7.71 16.93 2.12
CA THR A 87 6.47 17.66 2.49
C THR A 87 5.19 16.90 2.18
N ALA A 88 5.29 15.70 1.60
CA ALA A 88 4.12 14.92 1.22
C ALA A 88 3.62 14.10 2.40
N TYR A 89 2.30 13.94 2.51
CA TYR A 89 1.72 12.93 3.40
C TYR A 89 1.32 11.71 2.59
N ILE A 90 2.23 10.74 2.51
CA ILE A 90 2.14 9.65 1.54
C ILE A 90 1.15 8.60 2.01
N LEU A 91 0.15 8.36 1.17
CA LEU A 91 -0.80 7.27 1.28
C LEU A 91 -0.53 6.24 0.19
N VAL A 92 -0.31 4.99 0.60
CA VAL A 92 -0.28 3.86 -0.33
C VAL A 92 -1.68 3.69 -0.91
N SER A 93 -1.79 3.71 -2.23
CA SER A 93 -3.07 3.61 -2.93
C SER A 93 -3.30 2.21 -3.48
N GLU A 94 -2.40 1.75 -4.35
CA GLU A 94 -2.57 0.54 -5.17
C GLU A 94 -1.21 -0.12 -5.40
N LEU A 95 -1.24 -1.44 -5.52
CA LEU A 95 -0.14 -2.26 -6.06
C LEU A 95 -0.64 -2.85 -7.38
N VAL A 96 0.06 -2.58 -8.47
CA VAL A 96 -0.39 -2.97 -9.81
C VAL A 96 0.80 -3.02 -10.77
N ASP A 97 0.85 -4.05 -11.60
CA ASP A 97 1.79 -4.14 -12.73
C ASP A 97 1.39 -3.15 -13.83
N LEU A 98 2.05 -1.99 -13.90
CA LEU A 98 1.70 -0.90 -14.82
C LEU A 98 2.49 -0.93 -16.13
N ASP A 99 3.69 -1.49 -16.12
CA ASP A 99 4.53 -1.60 -17.31
C ASP A 99 4.49 -2.99 -17.97
N ASN A 100 3.71 -3.91 -17.38
CA ASN A 100 3.42 -5.26 -17.87
C ASN A 100 4.70 -6.13 -17.92
N ASP A 101 5.53 -6.03 -16.90
CA ASP A 101 6.73 -6.85 -16.73
C ASP A 101 6.55 -8.02 -15.75
N GLY A 102 5.39 -8.10 -15.10
CA GLY A 102 4.99 -9.19 -14.22
C GLY A 102 5.26 -8.93 -12.74
N ASP A 103 5.66 -7.72 -12.34
CA ASP A 103 5.82 -7.35 -10.95
C ASP A 103 4.94 -6.17 -10.51
N PHE A 104 4.71 -6.03 -9.21
CA PHE A 104 3.83 -4.99 -8.69
C PHE A 104 4.56 -3.67 -8.50
N ASP A 105 4.17 -2.66 -9.27
CA ASP A 105 4.50 -1.27 -8.99
C ASP A 105 3.64 -0.69 -7.87
N LEU A 106 4.15 0.37 -7.23
CA LEU A 106 3.41 1.09 -6.19
C LEU A 106 2.93 2.46 -6.70
N LEU A 107 1.62 2.68 -6.60
CA LEU A 107 0.99 3.98 -6.71
C LEU A 107 0.68 4.56 -5.32
N ALA A 108 1.05 5.82 -5.13
CA ALA A 108 0.79 6.54 -3.89
C ALA A 108 0.27 7.95 -4.15
N GLN A 109 -0.33 8.55 -3.13
CA GLN A 109 -0.89 9.90 -3.19
C GLN A 109 -0.48 10.72 -1.97
N ASP A 110 -0.26 12.02 -2.18
CA ASP A 110 -0.22 13.00 -1.11
C ASP A 110 -1.62 13.32 -0.60
N ALA A 111 -1.95 12.95 0.64
CA ALA A 111 -3.29 13.15 1.16
C ALA A 111 -3.72 14.63 1.24
N TYR A 112 -2.77 15.57 1.34
CA TYR A 112 -3.08 16.99 1.51
C TYR A 112 -3.25 17.71 0.17
N TYR A 113 -2.35 17.45 -0.77
CA TYR A 113 -2.27 18.21 -2.02
C TYR A 113 -2.71 17.40 -3.24
N GLY A 114 -3.01 16.11 -3.07
CA GLY A 114 -3.49 15.23 -4.15
C GLY A 114 -2.44 14.93 -5.21
N ASN A 115 -1.16 15.16 -4.93
CA ASN A 115 -0.06 14.79 -5.82
C ASN A 115 0.00 13.27 -5.95
N PHE A 116 0.20 12.78 -7.16
CA PHE A 116 0.39 11.36 -7.44
C PHE A 116 1.88 11.01 -7.48
N PHE A 117 2.23 9.88 -6.90
CA PHE A 117 3.58 9.32 -6.93
C PHE A 117 3.54 7.90 -7.46
N TYR A 118 4.60 7.55 -8.17
CA TYR A 118 4.81 6.23 -8.72
C TYR A 118 6.19 5.74 -8.31
N TYR A 119 6.24 4.48 -7.90
CA TYR A 119 7.45 3.76 -7.56
C TYR A 119 7.48 2.52 -8.44
N GLN A 120 8.29 2.57 -9.49
CA GLN A 120 8.50 1.41 -10.34
C GLN A 120 9.26 0.35 -9.55
N ASN A 121 8.75 -0.87 -9.54
CA ASN A 121 9.53 -2.01 -9.11
C ASN A 121 10.41 -2.45 -10.30
N ASN A 122 11.73 -2.47 -10.10
CA ASN A 122 12.69 -2.88 -11.13
C ASN A 122 13.26 -4.28 -10.83
N GLY A 123 12.63 -4.97 -9.88
CA GLY A 123 13.05 -6.25 -9.36
C GLY A 123 12.31 -7.39 -10.05
N SER A 124 11.60 -8.17 -9.26
CA SER A 124 10.67 -9.19 -9.71
C SER A 124 9.53 -9.30 -8.70
N ASP A 125 8.50 -10.07 -9.06
CA ASP A 125 7.38 -10.45 -8.18
C ASP A 125 7.82 -10.99 -6.81
N SER A 126 8.91 -11.74 -6.78
CA SER A 126 9.44 -12.45 -5.62
C SER A 126 10.64 -11.78 -4.95
N ASN A 127 11.10 -10.66 -5.52
CA ASN A 127 12.20 -9.88 -4.94
C ASN A 127 12.05 -8.40 -5.34
N PRO A 128 11.10 -7.67 -4.72
CA PRO A 128 10.83 -6.30 -5.11
C PRO A 128 12.04 -5.38 -4.90
N SER A 129 12.27 -4.50 -5.86
CA SER A 129 13.32 -3.49 -5.85
C SER A 129 12.79 -2.17 -6.41
N PHE A 130 12.14 -1.39 -5.55
CA PHE A 130 11.56 -0.13 -5.95
C PHE A 130 12.63 0.92 -6.28
N GLY A 131 12.46 1.56 -7.44
CA GLY A 131 13.30 2.65 -7.91
C GLY A 131 13.02 3.98 -7.21
N ALA A 132 13.60 5.04 -7.74
CA ALA A 132 13.37 6.40 -7.24
C ALA A 132 11.89 6.80 -7.41
N VAL A 133 11.36 7.54 -6.43
CA VAL A 133 10.00 8.10 -6.51
C VAL A 133 9.87 9.04 -7.70
N GLN A 134 8.83 8.82 -8.50
CA GLN A 134 8.48 9.66 -9.64
C GLN A 134 7.22 10.46 -9.32
N ALA A 135 7.29 11.79 -9.44
CA ALA A 135 6.14 12.66 -9.24
C ALA A 135 5.31 12.74 -10.52
N ASN A 136 4.11 12.17 -10.48
CA ASN A 136 3.11 12.18 -11.55
C ASN A 136 3.66 11.89 -12.97
N PRO A 137 4.41 10.79 -13.19
CA PRO A 137 5.03 10.51 -14.48
C PRO A 137 4.02 10.29 -15.62
N PHE A 138 2.78 9.92 -15.30
CA PHE A 138 1.71 9.65 -16.26
C PHE A 138 0.84 10.88 -16.58
N GLY A 139 1.14 12.05 -16.00
CA GLY A 139 0.36 13.26 -16.23
C GLY A 139 -1.08 13.15 -15.71
N LEU A 140 -1.30 12.41 -14.63
CA LEU A 140 -2.60 12.25 -13.99
C LEU A 140 -3.11 13.60 -13.51
N THR A 141 -4.37 13.88 -13.82
CA THR A 141 -5.06 15.08 -13.36
C THR A 141 -6.18 14.68 -12.44
N SER A 142 -6.23 15.25 -11.24
CA SER A 142 -7.46 15.23 -10.46
C SER A 142 -8.46 16.18 -11.13
N PRO A 143 -9.66 15.74 -11.51
CA PRO A 143 -10.70 16.64 -12.01
C PRO A 143 -11.07 17.65 -10.92
N GLY A 144 -10.42 18.83 -10.97
CA GLY A 144 -10.78 20.06 -10.27
C GLY A 144 -11.26 19.92 -8.82
N LEU A 145 -10.34 19.90 -7.87
CA LEU A 145 -10.50 20.89 -6.78
C LEU A 145 -10.08 22.21 -7.39
N GLY A 146 -11.03 23.12 -7.62
CA GLY A 146 -10.79 24.43 -8.25
C GLY A 146 -9.94 25.38 -7.40
N VAL A 147 -8.73 24.97 -7.05
CA VAL A 147 -7.73 25.80 -6.38
C VAL A 147 -6.39 25.58 -7.07
N GLY A 148 -6.08 26.47 -8.01
CA GLY A 148 -4.76 26.54 -8.61
C GLY A 148 -3.73 26.89 -7.56
N TYR A 149 -2.66 26.08 -7.47
CA TYR A 149 -1.39 26.53 -6.94
C TYR A 149 -0.34 26.38 -8.02
N SER A 150 -0.22 27.42 -8.84
CA SER A 150 1.06 27.76 -9.46
C SER A 150 2.00 28.28 -8.38
N ARG A 151 3.15 27.64 -8.19
CA ARG A 151 4.43 28.33 -7.97
C ARG A 151 5.54 27.53 -8.63
#